data_AF-A0A9E1K695-F1
#
_entry.id   AF-A0A9E1K695-F1
#
_cell.length_a   1.000
_cell.length_b   1.000
_cell.length_c   1.000
_cell.angle_alpha   90.00
_cell.angle_beta   90.00
_cell.angle_gamma   90.00
#
_symmetry.space_group_name_H-M   'P 1'
#
loop_
_entity.id
_entity.type
_entity.pdbx_description
1 polymer ?
#
loop_
_entity_poly.entity_id
_entity_poly.type
_entity_poly.pdbx_seq_one_letter_code
_entity_poly.pdbx_strand_id
1 'polypeptide(L)' 'MNEVKIYDSSGTLKKIISSKELKKRADILITNPMQYRKSNKKPSTPTTPNVLSK' A
#
# COMPACT_ATOMS: atom_id res chain seq x y z
N MET A 1 -2.19 10.83 -18.52
CA MET A 1 -1.79 9.85 -17.48
C MET A 1 -2.74 10.03 -16.30
N ASN A 2 -3.55 9.02 -15.97
CA ASN A 2 -4.54 9.13 -14.89
C ASN A 2 -3.96 8.53 -13.61
N GLU A 3 -3.75 9.39 -12.61
CA GLU A 3 -3.32 9.02 -11.27
C GLU A 3 -4.51 8.79 -10.34
N VAL A 4 -4.33 7.93 -9.34
CA VAL A 4 -5.33 7.54 -8.37
C VAL A 4 -4.76 7.67 -6.97
N LYS A 5 -5.50 8.37 -6.10
CA LYS A 5 -5.18 8.51 -4.67
C LYS A 5 -5.80 7.34 -3.90
N ILE A 6 -4.99 6.66 -3.10
CA ILE A 6 -5.43 5.58 -2.20
C ILE A 6 -5.42 6.13 -0.78
N TYR A 7 -6.57 6.07 -0.14
CA TYR A 7 -6.74 6.42 1.26
C TYR A 7 -6.83 5.16 2.13
N ASP A 8 -6.45 5.28 3.39
CA ASP A 8 -6.74 4.27 4.40
C ASP A 8 -8.16 4.42 4.96
N SER A 9 -8.56 3.53 5.86
CA SER A 9 -9.88 3.57 6.51
C SER A 9 -10.10 4.79 7.41
N SER A 10 -9.02 5.46 7.82
CA SER A 10 -9.05 6.75 8.55
C SER A 10 -9.13 7.96 7.62
N GLY A 11 -9.15 7.77 6.30
CA GLY A 11 -9.23 8.84 5.32
C GLY A 11 -7.91 9.57 5.08
N THR A 12 -6.79 9.06 5.60
CA THR A 12 -5.46 9.62 5.36
C THR A 12 -4.89 9.12 4.04
N LEU A 13 -4.26 10.02 3.27
CA LEU A 13 -3.66 9.67 1.99
C LEU A 13 -2.47 8.74 2.21
N LYS A 14 -2.62 7.48 1.79
CA LYS A 14 -1.60 6.45 1.98
C LYS A 14 -0.62 6.39 0.82
N LYS A 15 -1.12 6.47 -0.42
CA LYS A 15 -0.29 6.38 -1.63
C LYS A 15 -1.00 6.97 -2.85
N ILE A 16 -0.23 7.48 -3.80
CA ILE A 16 -0.70 7.81 -5.15
C ILE A 16 -0.13 6.76 -6.11
N ILE A 17 -1.00 6.16 -6.95
CA ILE A 17 -0.61 5.15 -7.95
C ILE A 17 -1.19 5.50 -9.32
N SER A 18 -0.72 4.85 -10.37
CA SER A 18 -1.35 4.98 -11.69
C SER A 18 -2.63 4.13 -11.77
N SER A 19 -3.58 4.55 -12.61
CA SER A 19 -4.78 3.78 -12.96
C SER A 19 -4.46 2.36 -13.47
N LYS A 20 -3.38 2.20 -14.24
CA LYS A 20 -2.90 0.89 -14.73
C LYS A 20 -2.51 -0.04 -13.58
N GLU A 21 -1.85 0.49 -12.56
CA GLU A 21 -1.47 -0.27 -11.36
C GLU A 21 -2.70 -0.67 -10.53
N LEU A 22 -3.71 0.19 -10.44
CA LEU A 22 -4.97 -0.15 -9.75
C LEU A 22 -5.66 -1.35 -10.42
N LYS A 23 -5.75 -1.34 -11.75
CA LYS A 23 -6.36 -2.43 -12.52
C LYS A 23 -5.65 -3.75 -12.30
N LYS A 24 -4.31 -3.76 -12.35
CA LYS A 24 -3.51 -4.97 -12.06
C LYS A 24 -3.81 -5.57 -10.69
N ARG A 25 -3.97 -4.74 -9.66
CA ARG A 25 -4.33 -5.23 -8.31
C ARG A 25 -5.71 -5.85 -8.27
N ALA A 26 -6.69 -5.23 -8.93
CA ALA A 26 -8.03 -5.79 -9.05
C ALA A 26 -8.00 -7.16 -9.76
N ASP A 27 -7.26 -7.27 -10.86
CA ASP A 27 -7.11 -8.53 -11.61
C ASP A 27 -6.45 -9.63 -10.76
N ILE A 28 -5.44 -9.29 -9.95
CA ILE A 28 -4.80 -10.22 -9.01
C ILE A 28 -5.81 -10.68 -7.94
N LEU A 29 -6.62 -9.78 -7.39
CA LEU A 29 -7.63 -10.12 -6.39
C LEU A 29 -8.72 -11.05 -6.94
N ILE A 30 -9.10 -10.85 -8.21
CA ILE A 30 -10.09 -11.70 -8.90
C ILE A 30 -9.51 -13.10 -9.16
N THR A 31 -8.27 -13.17 -9.65
CA THR A 31 -7.65 -14.45 -10.07
C THR A 31 -7.13 -15.29 -8.89
N ASN A 32 -6.68 -14.68 -7.80
CA ASN A 32 -6.16 -15.38 -6.63
C ASN A 32 -6.54 -14.67 -5.31
N PRO A 33 -7.81 -14.79 -4.85
CA PRO A 33 -8.28 -14.12 -3.65
C PRO A 33 -7.54 -14.58 -2.36
N MET A 34 -6.91 -15.76 -2.38
CA MET A 34 -6.17 -16.30 -1.24
C MET A 34 -4.78 -15.68 -1.01
N GLN A 35 -4.14 -15.11 -2.04
CA GLN A 35 -2.80 -14.52 -1.90
C GLN A 35 -2.79 -13.28 -1.00
N TYR A 36 -3.89 -12.52 -0.97
CA TYR A 36 -4.00 -11.33 -0.12
C TYR A 36 -4.20 -11.68 1.37
N ARG A 37 -4.76 -12.85 1.71
CA ARG A 37 -4.93 -13.28 3.11
C ARG A 37 -3.60 -13.55 3.83
N LYS A 38 -2.50 -13.85 3.12
CA LYS A 38 -1.23 -14.25 3.73
C LYS A 38 -0.17 -13.13 3.84
N SER A 39 -0.40 -11.95 3.26
CA SER A 39 0.55 -10.82 3.30
C SER A 39 0.22 -9.73 4.32
N ASN A 40 -0.88 -9.84 5.08
CA ASN A 40 -1.12 -9.04 6.29
C ASN A 40 -0.21 -9.49 7.46
N LYS A 41 1.05 -9.84 7.19
CA LYS A 41 2.07 -9.74 8.25
C LYS A 41 2.17 -8.26 8.56
N LYS A 42 1.84 -7.88 9.79
CA LYS A 42 2.02 -6.52 10.30
C LYS A 42 3.39 -6.02 9.79
N PRO A 43 3.49 -4.83 9.17
CA PRO A 43 4.79 -4.30 8.81
C PRO A 43 5.64 -4.30 10.08
N SER A 44 6.77 -5.02 10.06
CA SER A 44 7.75 -4.90 11.13
C SER A 44 8.14 -3.43 11.18
N THR A 45 7.73 -2.74 12.24
CA THR A 45 8.08 -1.34 12.49
C THR A 45 9.58 -1.18 12.34
N PRO A 46 10.09 -0.39 11.38
CA PRO A 46 11.51 -0.07 11.37
C PRO A 46 11.78 0.87 12.55
N THR A 47 12.53 0.36 13.52
CA THR A 47 13.08 1.10 14.66
C THR A 47 13.85 2.33 14.16
N THR A 48 13.39 3.53 14.50
CA THR A 48 14.16 4.78 14.36
C THR A 48 15.32 4.81 15.35
N PRO A 49 16.54 5.16 14.93
CA PRO A 49 17.46 5.88 15.80
C PRO A 49 17.59 7.34 15.35
N ASN A 50 17.04 8.20 16.19
CA ASN A 50 17.35 9.61 16.35
C ASN A 50 18.87 9.84 16.49
N VAL A 51 19.52 10.60 15.59
CA VAL A 51 20.78 11.32 15.90
C VAL A 51 20.94 12.60 15.05
N LEU A 52 20.52 13.71 15.65
CA LEU A 52 21.25 14.98 15.82
C LEU A 52 22.60 15.19 15.07
N SER A 53 22.75 16.34 14.38
CA SER A 53 23.99 17.15 14.32
C SER A 53 23.76 18.39 13.45
N LYS A 54 23.50 19.55 14.08
CA LYS A 54 24.38 20.75 14.17
C LYS A 54 24.37 21.64 12.93
#